data_AF-A0A853CY49-F1
#
_entry.id   AF-A0A853CY49-F1
#
_cell.length_a   1.000
_cell.length_b   1.000
_cell.length_c   1.000
_cell.angle_alpha   90.00
_cell.angle_beta   90.00
_cell.angle_gamma   90.00
#
_symmetry.space_group_name_H-M   'P 1'
#
loop_
_entity.id
_entity.type
_entity.pdbx_description
1 polymer ?
#
loop_
_entity_poly.entity_id
_entity_poly.type
_entity_poly.pdbx_seq_one_letter_code
_entity_poly.pdbx_strand_id
1 'polypeptide(L)'
;MGVSGELVPLGAFLLLAALFAVFGGYLLRRPERAAALFADRDARETFRPRDARAIGLVFTLGGLALLAVGAVRLVVTLTAG
;
A
#
# COMPACT_ATOMS: atom_id res chain seq x y z
N MET A 1 11.46 -25.48 -10.37
CA MET A 1 10.54 -24.38 -10.74
C MET A 1 11.43 -23.25 -11.22
N GLY A 2 11.35 -22.86 -12.49
CA GLY A 2 12.29 -21.88 -13.07
C GLY A 2 12.09 -20.49 -12.48
N VAL A 3 13.15 -19.67 -12.49
CA VAL A 3 13.20 -18.30 -11.96
C VAL A 3 11.98 -17.45 -12.40
N SER A 4 11.48 -17.67 -13.63
CA SER A 4 10.28 -17.01 -14.16
C SER A 4 8.99 -17.28 -13.37
N GLY A 5 8.86 -18.45 -12.74
CA GLY A 5 7.70 -18.81 -11.92
C GLY A 5 7.63 -18.07 -10.59
N GLU A 6 8.76 -17.58 -10.08
CA GLU A 6 8.84 -16.82 -8.83
C GLU A 6 8.79 -15.30 -9.07
N LEU A 7 9.23 -14.83 -10.23
CA LEU A 7 9.24 -13.40 -10.58
C LEU A 7 7.84 -12.82 -10.80
N VAL A 8 6.91 -13.57 -11.39
CA VAL A 8 5.52 -13.11 -11.61
C VAL A 8 4.80 -12.80 -10.28
N PRO A 9 4.73 -13.72 -9.29
CA PRO A 9 4.11 -13.42 -8.01
C PRO A 9 4.86 -12.34 -7.22
N LEU A 10 6.20 -12.29 -7.31
CA LEU A 10 6.99 -11.23 -6.67
C LEU A 10 6.70 -9.85 -7.28
N GLY A 11 6.58 -9.76 -8.60
CA GLY A 11 6.19 -8.54 -9.30
C GLY A 11 4.78 -8.08 -8.92
N ALA A 12 3.81 -9.01 -8.85
CA ALA A 12 2.46 -8.70 -8.40
C ALA A 12 2.43 -8.21 -6.94
N PHE A 13 3.22 -8.85 -6.07
CA PHE A 13 3.38 -8.42 -4.67
C PHE A 13 3.96 -7.00 -4.57
N LEU A 14 5.03 -6.70 -5.31
CA LEU A 14 5.64 -5.38 -5.34
C LEU A 14 4.68 -4.32 -5.88
N LEU A 15 3.93 -4.64 -6.93
CA LEU A 15 2.92 -3.75 -7.48
C LEU A 15 1.84 -3.44 -6.44
N LEU A 16 1.34 -4.45 -5.74
CA LEU A 16 0.32 -4.27 -4.70
C LEU A 16 0.85 -3.45 -3.52
N ALA A 17 2.09 -3.69 -3.09
CA ALA A 17 2.76 -2.91 -2.05
C ALA A 17 2.93 -1.43 -2.46
N ALA A 18 3.29 -1.18 -3.72
CA ALA A 18 3.35 0.18 -4.28
C ALA A 18 1.98 0.85 -4.29
N LEU A 19 0.93 0.13 -4.72
CA LEU A 19 -0.43 0.66 -4.72
C LEU A 19 -0.88 1.03 -3.31
N PHE A 20 -0.58 0.20 -2.30
CA PHE A 20 -0.88 0.54 -0.90
C PHE A 20 -0.11 1.77 -0.43
N ALA A 21 1.18 1.88 -0.75
CA ALA A 21 1.99 3.02 -0.36
C ALA A 21 1.48 4.33 -0.97
N VAL A 22 1.17 4.31 -2.28
CA VAL A 22 0.63 5.44 -3.04
C VAL A 22 -0.76 5.82 -2.55
N PHE A 23 -1.63 4.84 -2.34
CA PHE A 23 -2.98 5.07 -1.83
C PHE A 23 -2.94 5.72 -0.45
N GLY A 24 -2.14 5.17 0.48
CA GLY A 24 -1.96 5.77 1.80
C GLY A 24 -1.42 7.21 1.72
N GLY A 25 -0.45 7.45 0.82
CA GLY A 25 0.14 8.77 0.64
C GLY A 25 -0.85 9.79 0.07
N TYR A 26 -1.73 9.33 -0.81
CA TYR A 26 -2.84 10.12 -1.32
C TYR A 26 -3.82 10.50 -0.21
N LEU A 27 -4.21 9.57 0.65
CA LEU A 27 -5.07 9.84 1.81
C LEU A 27 -4.44 10.84 2.78
N LEU A 28 -3.13 10.75 3.02
CA LEU A 28 -2.39 11.69 3.86
C LEU A 28 -2.36 13.11 3.27
N ARG A 29 -2.19 13.23 1.94
CA ARG A 29 -2.14 14.52 1.23
C ARG A 29 -3.50 15.19 1.11
N ARG A 30 -4.60 14.43 1.00
CA ARG A 30 -5.95 14.97 0.82
C ARG A 30 -6.96 14.36 1.81
N PRO A 31 -6.82 14.65 3.12
CA PRO A 31 -7.62 14.01 4.15
C PRO A 31 -9.11 14.37 4.07
N GLU A 32 -9.46 15.54 3.54
CA GLU A 32 -10.85 15.98 3.34
C GLU A 32 -11.55 15.18 2.24
N ARG A 33 -10.86 14.91 1.12
CA ARG A 33 -11.39 14.06 0.04
C ARG A 33 -11.45 12.60 0.46
N ALA A 34 -10.48 12.16 1.26
CA ALA A 34 -10.47 10.83 1.84
C ALA A 34 -11.66 10.63 2.79
N ALA A 35 -11.91 11.58 3.69
CA ALA A 35 -13.08 11.56 4.55
C ALA A 35 -14.38 11.48 3.76
N ALA A 36 -14.48 12.18 2.61
CA ALA A 36 -15.64 12.08 1.72
C ALA A 36 -15.76 10.72 0.99
N LEU A 37 -14.64 10.04 0.72
CA LEU A 37 -14.60 8.70 0.09
C LEU A 37 -15.08 7.62 1.07
N PHE A 38 -14.79 7.80 2.35
CA PHE A 38 -15.24 6.93 3.45
C PHE A 38 -16.51 7.44 4.16
N ALA A 39 -17.05 8.60 3.75
CA ALA A 39 -18.28 9.14 4.29
C ALA A 39 -19.45 8.32 3.74
N ASP A 40 -19.74 7.23 4.44
CA ASP A 40 -20.92 6.44 4.18
C ASP A 40 -22.16 7.21 4.66
N ARG A 41 -23.20 7.28 3.83
CA ARG A 41 -24.43 8.01 4.15
C ARG A 41 -25.21 7.37 5.29
N ASP A 42 -24.96 6.09 5.56
CA ASP A 42 -25.63 5.29 6.59
C ASP A 42 -24.77 5.06 7.85
N ALA A 43 -23.54 5.58 7.90
CA ALA A 43 -22.69 5.46 9.08
C ALA A 43 -23.16 6.42 10.20
N ARG A 44 -23.40 5.86 11.40
CA ARG A 44 -23.79 6.62 12.61
C ARG A 44 -22.76 7.67 13.06
N GLU A 45 -21.51 7.56 12.62
CA GLU A 45 -20.44 8.53 12.92
C GLU A 45 -19.82 9.07 11.63
N THR A 46 -19.67 10.39 11.57
CA THR A 46 -19.03 11.07 10.44
C THR A 46 -17.54 10.75 10.44
N PHE A 47 -17.06 10.05 9.40
CA PHE A 47 -15.64 9.70 9.25
C PHE A 47 -14.78 10.96 9.29
N ARG A 48 -13.97 11.16 10.35
CA ARG A 48 -13.24 12.40 10.53
C ARG A 48 -11.98 12.41 9.64
N PRO A 49 -11.50 13.59 9.20
CA PRO A 49 -10.25 13.72 8.45
C PRO A 49 -9.03 13.15 9.18
N ARG A 50 -9.09 13.07 10.52
CA ARG A 50 -8.04 12.50 11.37
C ARG A 50 -7.94 10.98 11.23
N ASP A 51 -9.06 10.29 11.06
CA ASP A 51 -9.10 8.82 10.91
C ASP A 51 -8.63 8.43 9.51
N ALA A 52 -9.01 9.22 8.50
CA ALA A 52 -8.48 9.10 7.14
C ALA A 52 -6.95 9.25 7.08
N ARG A 53 -6.38 10.18 7.87
CA ARG A 53 -4.92 10.29 8.02
C ARG A 53 -4.31 9.07 8.69
N ALA A 54 -4.89 8.57 9.78
CA ALA A 54 -4.35 7.40 10.48
C ALA A 54 -4.31 6.17 9.56
N ILE A 55 -5.39 5.93 8.81
CA ILE A 55 -5.45 4.86 7.80
C ILE A 55 -4.42 5.08 6.70
N GLY A 56 -4.35 6.31 6.17
CA GLY A 56 -3.35 6.66 5.16
C GLY A 56 -1.93 6.37 5.64
N LEU A 57 -1.62 6.68 6.89
CA LEU A 57 -0.32 6.45 7.51
C LEU A 57 0.01 4.96 7.62
N VAL A 58 -0.94 4.13 8.07
CA VAL A 58 -0.78 2.67 8.15
C VAL A 58 -0.55 2.08 6.76
N PHE A 59 -1.34 2.48 5.76
CA PHE A 59 -1.18 2.01 4.38
C PHE A 59 0.15 2.44 3.78
N THR A 60 0.58 3.68 4.00
CA THR A 60 1.87 4.17 3.51
C THR A 60 3.04 3.43 4.14
N LEU A 61 3.07 3.34 5.48
CA LEU A 61 4.16 2.67 6.17
C LEU A 61 4.19 1.18 5.87
N GLY A 62 3.04 0.52 5.90
CA GLY A 62 2.90 -0.90 5.55
C GLY A 62 3.33 -1.16 4.10
N GLY A 63 2.83 -0.37 3.15
CA GLY A 63 3.20 -0.49 1.74
C GLY A 63 4.69 -0.26 1.49
N LEU A 64 5.29 0.76 2.12
CA LEU A 64 6.73 1.01 2.03
C LEU A 64 7.58 -0.11 2.64
N ALA A 65 7.17 -0.64 3.80
CA ALA A 65 7.86 -1.77 4.42
C ALA A 65 7.80 -3.03 3.53
N LEU A 66 6.61 -3.35 2.99
CA LEU A 66 6.43 -4.46 2.06
C LEU A 66 7.25 -4.27 0.77
N LEU A 67 7.29 -3.05 0.24
CA LEU A 67 8.15 -2.71 -0.91
C LEU A 67 9.62 -2.96 -0.62
N ALA A 68 10.12 -2.52 0.54
CA ALA A 68 11.51 -2.73 0.93
C ALA A 68 11.84 -4.22 1.01
N VAL A 69 10.99 -5.01 1.68
CA VAL A 69 11.17 -6.47 1.79
C VAL A 69 11.11 -7.15 0.42
N GLY A 70 10.13 -6.79 -0.41
CA GLY A 70 10.00 -7.33 -1.76
C GLY A 70 11.18 -6.97 -2.65
N ALA A 71 11.70 -5.74 -2.54
CA ALA A 71 12.85 -5.28 -3.30
C ALA A 71 14.14 -6.00 -2.89
N VAL A 72 14.37 -6.18 -1.58
CA VAL A 72 15.49 -6.99 -1.07
C VAL A 72 15.39 -8.42 -1.62
N ARG A 73 14.20 -9.04 -1.55
CA ARG A 73 14.00 -10.37 -2.09
C ARG A 73 14.26 -10.43 -3.60
N LEU A 74 13.80 -9.45 -4.35
CA LEU A 74 14.05 -9.35 -5.80
C LEU A 74 15.55 -9.28 -6.10
N VAL A 75 16.30 -8.43 -5.39
CA VAL A 75 17.76 -8.33 -5.55
C VAL A 75 18.45 -9.66 -5.24
N VAL A 76 18.05 -10.35 -4.17
CA VAL A 76 18.59 -11.67 -3.82
C VAL A 76 18.29 -12.69 -4.92
N THR A 77 17.04 -12.77 -5.40
CA THR A 77 16.65 -13.69 -6.47
C THR A 77 17.42 -13.42 -7.78
N LEU A 78 17.66 -12.15 -8.12
CA LEU A 78 18.41 -11.76 -9.32
C LEU A 78 19.92 -11.99 -9.22
N THR A 79 20.48 -12.00 -8.01
CA THR A 79 21.92 -12.21 -7.77
C THR A 79 22.27 -13.68 -7.49
N ALA A 80 21.29 -14.48 -7.07
CA ALA A 80 21.44 -15.91 -6.81
C ALA A 80 21.12 -16.81 -8.02
N GLY A 81 20.49 -16.27 -9.07
CA GLY A 81 20.23 -16.95 -10.34
C GLY A 81 21.27 -16.59 -11.39
#